data_AF-A0AAU4FKF9-F1
#
_entry.id   AF-A0AAU4FKF9-F1
#
_cell.length_a   1.000
_cell.length_b   1.000
_cell.length_c   1.000
_cell.angle_alpha   90.00
_cell.angle_beta   90.00
_cell.angle_gamma   90.00
#
_symmetry.space_group_name_H-M   'P 1'
#
loop_
_entity.id
_entity.type
_entity.pdbx_description
1 polymer ?
#
loop_
_entity_poly.entity_id
_entity_poly.type
_entity_poly.pdbx_seq_one_letter_code
_entity_poly.pdbx_strand_id
1 'polypeptide(L)'
;MYWVIFLLAAWAAAGISCGRLCLAAAEAARQPSEGAAHHGQTLTLYEAAFLAGGPHRVTDLTLVSMHRARRLLLAHTGWTTVVDPDGRDDLERSVIGAVGPAGQARTAAVRSAAAATEAVRTLADRLVRAGLAVPDAARTGVGAAMSRVRGAILVVLAASVAALLLDGGTAEAGMIAAWFSLPLALLLGCLAIARIEIHPCTKWASPLGQRLLDKLVRAETGGDRASLTAVAVRGPTAVDDPQLRAALLSGRPTHRGQ
;
A
#
# COMPACT_ATOMS: atom_id res chain seq x y z
N MET A 1 -27.79 8.94 35.98
CA MET A 1 -26.53 8.40 36.57
C MET A 1 -25.84 7.32 35.72
N TYR A 2 -26.57 6.52 34.92
CA TYR A 2 -25.97 5.45 34.09
C TYR A 2 -25.03 5.92 32.97
N TRP A 3 -25.22 7.15 32.46
CA TRP A 3 -24.40 7.74 31.39
C TRP A 3 -22.91 7.91 31.75
N VAL A 4 -22.58 8.08 33.05
CA VAL A 4 -21.19 8.23 33.52
C VAL A 4 -20.39 6.93 33.31
N ILE A 5 -21.04 5.76 33.39
CA ILE A 5 -20.39 4.46 33.15
C ILE A 5 -20.01 4.30 31.67
N PHE A 6 -20.89 4.75 30.76
CA PHE A 6 -20.61 4.77 29.32
C PHE A 6 -19.49 5.76 28.96
N LEU A 7 -19.44 6.92 29.64
CA LEU A 7 -18.37 7.91 29.48
C LEU A 7 -17.00 7.35 29.91
N LEU A 8 -16.96 6.68 31.07
CA LEU A 8 -15.76 6.01 31.58
C LEU A 8 -15.27 4.90 30.66
N ALA A 9 -16.19 4.10 30.09
CA ALA A 9 -15.85 3.06 29.13
C ALA A 9 -15.27 3.64 27.82
N ALA A 10 -15.81 4.76 27.33
CA ALA A 10 -15.28 5.46 26.15
C ALA A 10 -13.88 6.02 26.40
N TRP A 11 -13.64 6.61 27.57
CA TRP A 11 -12.32 7.09 27.98
C TRP A 11 -11.30 5.97 28.15
N ALA A 12 -11.69 4.84 28.74
CA ALA A 12 -10.83 3.66 28.85
C ALA A 12 -10.45 3.11 27.47
N ALA A 13 -11.41 3.02 26.55
CA ALA A 13 -11.15 2.59 25.18
C ALA A 13 -10.22 3.54 24.40
N ALA A 14 -10.36 4.85 24.61
CA ALA A 14 -9.50 5.87 24.03
C ALA A 14 -8.07 5.78 24.59
N GLY A 15 -7.92 5.66 25.91
CA GLY A 15 -6.63 5.51 26.58
C GLY A 15 -5.88 4.24 26.14
N ILE A 16 -6.58 3.11 26.04
CA ILE A 16 -6.01 1.84 25.58
C ILE A 16 -5.56 1.95 24.11
N SER A 17 -6.34 2.62 23.26
CA SER A 17 -5.98 2.82 21.85
C SER A 17 -4.74 3.70 21.71
N CYS A 18 -4.66 4.78 22.49
CA CYS A 18 -3.52 5.70 22.50
C CYS A 18 -2.24 5.02 23.01
N GLY A 19 -2.31 4.31 24.14
CA GLY A 19 -1.16 3.59 24.69
C GLY A 19 -0.61 2.53 23.75
N ARG A 20 -1.48 1.82 23.02
CA ARG A 20 -1.04 0.82 22.03
C ARG A 20 -0.43 1.45 20.78
N LEU A 21 -0.89 2.64 20.38
CA LEU A 21 -0.28 3.37 19.26
C LEU A 21 1.13 3.86 19.63
N CYS A 22 1.31 4.39 20.84
CA CYS A 22 2.62 4.81 21.34
C CYS A 22 3.61 3.64 21.46
N LEU A 23 3.14 2.47 21.89
CA LEU A 23 3.98 1.26 21.96
C LEU A 23 4.39 0.77 20.56
N ALA A 24 3.46 0.75 19.60
CA ALA A 24 3.77 0.36 18.23
C ALA A 24 4.77 1.33 17.56
N ALA A 25 4.66 2.64 17.84
CA ALA A 25 5.62 3.64 17.38
C ALA A 25 7.00 3.46 18.03
N ALA A 26 7.05 3.16 19.33
CA ALA A 26 8.29 2.91 20.06
C ALA A 26 9.01 1.62 19.59
N GLU A 27 8.27 0.57 19.25
CA GLU A 27 8.82 -0.66 18.68
C GLU A 27 9.40 -0.44 17.27
N ALA A 28 8.72 0.36 16.44
CA ALA A 28 9.23 0.73 15.12
C ALA A 28 10.51 1.57 15.22
N ALA A 29 10.61 2.47 16.20
CA ALA A 29 11.80 3.30 16.44
C ALA A 29 13.00 2.52 17.00
N ARG A 30 12.77 1.36 17.63
CA ARG A 30 13.84 0.52 18.22
C ARG A 30 14.51 -0.41 17.22
N GLN A 31 13.98 -0.58 16.01
CA GLN A 31 14.63 -1.40 14.99
C GLN A 31 15.84 -0.64 14.41
N PRO A 32 17.08 -1.09 14.69
CA PRO A 32 18.26 -0.44 14.13
C PRO A 32 18.21 -0.62 12.61
N SER A 33 18.14 0.48 11.88
CA SER A 33 18.27 0.46 10.43
C SER A 33 19.74 0.25 10.11
N GLU A 34 20.14 -0.99 9.77
CA GLU A 34 21.48 -1.31 9.24
C GLU A 34 21.64 -0.77 7.80
N GLY A 35 21.41 0.54 7.61
CA GLY A 35 21.36 1.24 6.34
C GLY A 35 22.73 1.64 5.78
N ALA A 36 23.77 0.83 5.98
CA ALA A 36 25.13 1.18 5.56
C ALA A 36 25.45 0.82 4.09
N ALA A 37 24.74 -0.15 3.49
CA ALA A 37 25.18 -0.73 2.21
C ALA A 37 24.73 0.00 0.94
N HIS A 38 23.80 0.97 1.01
CA HIS A 38 23.17 1.55 -0.20
C HIS A 38 23.48 3.03 -0.49
N HIS A 39 24.43 3.64 0.22
CA HIS A 39 24.75 5.07 0.10
C HIS A 39 25.37 5.51 -1.25
N GLY A 40 25.51 4.62 -2.25
CA GLY A 40 26.09 4.96 -3.56
C GLY A 40 25.51 4.24 -4.78
N GLN A 41 24.49 3.38 -4.63
CA GLN A 41 23.96 2.59 -5.75
C GLN A 41 22.67 3.21 -6.29
N THR A 42 22.58 3.35 -7.62
CA THR A 42 21.37 3.80 -8.31
C THR A 42 20.29 2.73 -8.21
N LEU A 43 19.05 3.13 -7.88
CA LEU A 43 17.92 2.21 -7.84
C LEU A 43 17.69 1.59 -9.22
N THR A 44 17.53 0.28 -9.27
CA THR A 44 17.05 -0.39 -10.49
C THR A 44 15.57 -0.05 -10.73
N LEU A 45 15.09 -0.20 -11.97
CA LEU A 45 13.69 0.08 -12.29
C LEU A 45 12.72 -0.84 -11.51
N TYR A 46 13.10 -2.09 -11.26
CA TYR A 46 12.31 -3.03 -10.47
C TYR A 46 12.25 -2.63 -8.99
N GLU A 47 13.35 -2.14 -8.42
CA GLU A 47 13.36 -1.62 -7.05
C GLU A 47 12.53 -0.34 -6.95
N ALA A 48 12.67 0.59 -7.89
CA ALA A 48 11.83 1.79 -7.96
C ALA A 48 10.34 1.43 -8.07
N ALA A 49 9.99 0.44 -8.89
CA ALA A 49 8.63 -0.07 -9.01
C ALA A 49 8.11 -0.67 -7.69
N PHE A 50 8.92 -1.45 -7.00
CA PHE A 50 8.55 -2.02 -5.71
C PHE A 50 8.33 -0.92 -4.65
N LEU A 51 9.24 0.04 -4.58
CA LEU A 51 9.15 1.16 -3.63
C LEU A 51 7.93 2.04 -3.94
N ALA A 52 7.62 2.29 -5.22
CA ALA A 52 6.51 3.14 -5.61
C ALA A 52 5.13 2.47 -5.44
N GLY A 53 5.00 1.17 -5.73
CA GLY A 53 3.69 0.51 -5.81
C GLY A 53 3.64 -0.93 -5.31
N GLY A 54 4.76 -1.51 -4.91
CA GLY A 54 4.86 -2.87 -4.35
C GLY A 54 4.92 -3.98 -5.39
N PRO A 55 4.60 -5.23 -5.00
CA PRO A 55 4.83 -6.42 -5.83
C PRO A 55 4.08 -6.37 -7.16
N HIS A 56 2.81 -5.96 -7.17
CA HIS A 56 2.05 -5.81 -8.41
C HIS A 56 2.59 -4.73 -9.35
N ARG A 57 3.28 -3.69 -8.82
CA ARG A 57 3.89 -2.65 -9.65
C ARG A 57 5.16 -3.17 -10.32
N VAL A 58 5.94 -4.00 -9.63
CA VAL A 58 7.07 -4.71 -10.24
C VAL A 58 6.58 -5.57 -11.39
N THR A 59 5.51 -6.35 -11.18
CA THR A 59 4.93 -7.20 -12.22
C THR A 59 4.40 -6.39 -13.41
N ASP A 60 3.72 -5.26 -13.17
CA ASP A 60 3.28 -4.36 -14.26
C ASP A 60 4.46 -3.89 -15.10
N LEU A 61 5.54 -3.46 -14.44
CA LEU A 61 6.74 -2.99 -15.10
C LEU A 61 7.39 -4.12 -15.91
N THR A 62 7.51 -5.33 -15.36
CA THR A 62 8.06 -6.49 -16.06
C THR A 62 7.22 -6.82 -17.30
N LEU A 63 5.88 -6.84 -17.18
CA LEU A 63 4.98 -7.08 -18.32
C LEU A 63 5.16 -6.03 -19.43
N VAL A 64 5.23 -4.74 -19.07
CA VAL A 64 5.45 -3.65 -20.03
C VAL A 64 6.83 -3.71 -20.67
N SER A 65 7.87 -4.01 -19.87
CA SER A 65 9.25 -4.14 -20.33
C SER A 65 9.39 -5.31 -21.33
N MET A 66 8.85 -6.47 -20.99
CA MET A 66 8.85 -7.65 -21.87
C MET A 66 8.02 -7.43 -23.13
N HIS A 67 6.89 -6.71 -23.03
CA HIS A 67 6.07 -6.37 -24.19
C HIS A 67 6.81 -5.45 -25.16
N ARG A 68 7.46 -4.39 -24.65
CA ARG A 68 8.30 -3.51 -25.48
C ARG A 68 9.48 -4.23 -26.10
N ALA A 69 10.05 -5.21 -25.40
CA ALA A 69 11.10 -6.08 -25.93
C ALA A 69 10.59 -7.13 -26.95
N ARG A 70 9.27 -7.16 -27.26
CA ARG A 70 8.58 -8.13 -28.13
C ARG A 70 8.65 -9.59 -27.65
N ARG A 71 8.74 -9.79 -26.34
CA ARG A 71 8.85 -11.10 -25.71
C ARG A 71 7.54 -11.58 -25.11
N LEU A 72 6.63 -10.65 -24.86
CA LEU A 72 5.24 -10.89 -24.52
C LEU A 72 4.32 -10.07 -25.42
N LEU A 73 3.17 -10.63 -25.77
CA LEU A 73 2.08 -9.90 -26.40
C LEU A 73 1.00 -9.67 -25.35
N LEU A 74 0.70 -8.39 -25.09
CA LEU A 74 -0.38 -7.97 -24.21
C LEU A 74 -1.57 -7.55 -25.07
N ALA A 75 -2.57 -8.41 -25.14
CA ALA A 75 -3.78 -8.11 -25.90
C ALA A 75 -4.64 -7.11 -25.11
N HIS A 76 -5.19 -6.10 -25.81
CA HIS A 76 -6.12 -5.12 -25.24
C HIS A 76 -7.34 -5.77 -24.55
N THR A 77 -7.67 -7.02 -24.91
CA THR A 77 -8.71 -7.85 -24.29
C THR A 77 -8.34 -8.44 -22.92
N GLY A 78 -7.14 -8.13 -22.39
CA GLY A 78 -6.68 -8.58 -21.07
C GLY A 78 -6.07 -9.99 -21.08
N TRP A 79 -5.44 -10.37 -22.20
CA TRP A 79 -4.66 -11.61 -22.32
C TRP A 79 -3.18 -11.30 -22.44
N THR A 80 -2.36 -12.17 -21.87
CA THR A 80 -0.90 -12.16 -21.98
C THR A 80 -0.48 -13.44 -22.70
N THR A 81 0.28 -13.30 -23.79
CA THR A 81 0.82 -14.41 -24.57
C THR A 81 2.34 -14.34 -24.57
N VAL A 82 2.99 -15.45 -24.26
CA VAL A 82 4.46 -15.59 -24.31
C VAL A 82 4.88 -15.79 -25.76
N VAL A 83 5.75 -14.90 -26.25
CA VAL A 83 6.34 -14.98 -27.58
C VAL A 83 7.72 -15.61 -27.50
N ASP A 84 8.49 -15.23 -26.46
CA ASP A 84 9.82 -15.74 -26.18
C ASP A 84 9.86 -16.33 -24.76
N PRO A 85 10.03 -17.67 -24.60
CA PRO A 85 10.01 -18.34 -23.31
C PRO A 85 11.31 -18.18 -22.50
N ASP A 86 12.38 -17.62 -23.06
CA ASP A 86 13.70 -17.60 -22.42
C ASP A 86 13.93 -16.39 -21.51
N GLY A 87 13.28 -16.35 -20.34
CA GLY A 87 13.39 -15.21 -19.41
C GLY A 87 14.84 -14.86 -19.01
N ARG A 88 15.24 -13.59 -19.19
CA ARG A 88 16.61 -13.10 -18.95
C ARG A 88 16.91 -12.94 -17.48
N ASP A 89 15.92 -12.54 -16.70
CA ASP A 89 16.03 -12.38 -15.25
C ASP A 89 14.97 -13.20 -14.49
N ASP A 90 15.11 -13.27 -13.17
CA ASP A 90 14.23 -14.06 -12.32
C ASP A 90 12.78 -13.55 -12.34
N LEU A 91 12.56 -12.25 -12.56
CA LEU A 91 11.24 -11.63 -12.59
C LEU A 91 10.53 -11.94 -13.91
N GLU A 92 11.23 -11.88 -15.04
CA GLU A 92 10.72 -12.31 -16.34
C GLU A 92 10.40 -13.81 -16.34
N ARG A 93 11.28 -14.64 -15.79
CA ARG A 93 11.02 -16.09 -15.63
C ARG A 93 9.81 -16.36 -14.74
N SER A 94 9.59 -15.53 -13.72
CA SER A 94 8.39 -15.60 -12.89
C SER A 94 7.12 -15.26 -13.67
N VAL A 95 7.16 -14.27 -14.57
CA VAL A 95 6.02 -13.93 -15.43
C VAL A 95 5.73 -15.05 -16.44
N ILE A 96 6.76 -15.60 -17.08
CA ILE A 96 6.63 -16.71 -18.03
C ILE A 96 6.06 -17.95 -17.32
N GLY A 97 6.60 -18.28 -16.15
CA GLY A 97 6.08 -19.36 -15.31
C GLY A 97 4.62 -19.13 -14.88
N ALA A 98 4.23 -17.89 -14.60
CA ALA A 98 2.86 -17.52 -14.25
C ALA A 98 1.86 -17.59 -15.41
N VAL A 99 2.32 -17.47 -16.67
CA VAL A 99 1.50 -17.75 -17.85
C VAL A 99 1.27 -19.25 -18.01
N GLY A 100 2.27 -20.06 -17.65
CA GLY A 100 2.19 -21.52 -17.69
C GLY A 100 2.39 -22.11 -19.10
N PRO A 101 2.31 -23.45 -19.23
CA PRO A 101 2.73 -24.17 -20.42
C PRO A 101 1.83 -23.92 -21.64
N ALA A 102 0.62 -23.41 -21.44
CA ALA A 102 -0.31 -23.06 -22.53
C ALA A 102 0.16 -21.84 -23.35
N GLY A 103 1.19 -21.11 -22.89
CA GLY A 103 1.74 -19.95 -23.58
C GLY A 103 0.84 -18.72 -23.58
N GLN A 104 -0.38 -18.81 -23.05
CA GLN A 104 -1.32 -17.70 -22.89
C GLN A 104 -2.15 -17.81 -21.61
N ALA A 105 -2.40 -16.67 -20.97
CA ALA A 105 -3.21 -16.59 -19.76
C ALA A 105 -3.84 -15.20 -19.60
N ARG A 106 -4.84 -15.07 -18.74
CA ARG A 106 -5.44 -13.78 -18.39
C ARG A 106 -4.41 -12.88 -17.71
N THR A 107 -4.24 -11.65 -18.18
CA THR A 107 -3.26 -10.69 -17.64
C THR A 107 -3.45 -10.46 -16.14
N ALA A 108 -4.70 -10.46 -15.65
CA ALA A 108 -5.00 -10.36 -14.22
C ALA A 108 -4.42 -11.52 -13.39
N ALA A 109 -4.57 -12.75 -13.89
CA ALA A 109 -4.10 -13.97 -13.22
C ALA A 109 -2.58 -14.07 -13.26
N VAL A 110 -1.96 -13.74 -14.40
CA VAL A 110 -0.50 -13.64 -14.52
C VAL A 110 0.03 -12.61 -13.53
N ARG A 111 -0.63 -11.45 -13.43
CA ARG A 111 -0.24 -10.37 -12.51
C ARG A 111 -0.30 -10.79 -11.04
N SER A 112 -1.35 -11.51 -10.63
CA SER A 112 -1.47 -11.98 -9.24
C SER A 112 -0.48 -13.09 -8.93
N ALA A 113 -0.33 -14.06 -9.82
CA ALA A 113 0.60 -15.17 -9.66
C ALA A 113 2.07 -14.70 -9.65
N ALA A 114 2.48 -13.88 -10.63
CA ALA A 114 3.85 -13.39 -10.71
C ALA A 114 4.21 -12.48 -9.51
N ALA A 115 3.27 -11.67 -9.02
CA ALA A 115 3.47 -10.85 -7.83
C ALA A 115 3.67 -11.66 -6.54
N ALA A 116 3.23 -12.91 -6.49
CA ALA A 116 3.36 -13.81 -5.35
C ALA A 116 4.60 -14.74 -5.44
N THR A 117 5.45 -14.56 -6.45
CA THR A 117 6.61 -15.43 -6.70
C THR A 117 7.76 -15.13 -5.74
N GLU A 118 8.62 -16.14 -5.50
CA GLU A 118 9.83 -16.01 -4.69
C GLU A 118 10.75 -14.88 -5.18
N ALA A 119 10.90 -14.68 -6.49
CA ALA A 119 11.73 -13.59 -7.03
C ALA A 119 11.31 -12.21 -6.51
N VAL A 120 9.99 -11.96 -6.38
CA VAL A 120 9.45 -10.71 -5.85
C VAL A 120 9.61 -10.63 -4.33
N ARG A 121 9.50 -11.76 -3.62
CA ARG A 121 9.79 -11.82 -2.17
C ARG A 121 11.26 -11.54 -1.87
N THR A 122 12.19 -12.19 -2.58
CA THR A 122 13.63 -11.94 -2.46
C THR A 122 14.00 -10.48 -2.74
N LEU A 123 13.36 -9.86 -3.74
CA LEU A 123 13.50 -8.42 -4.01
C LEU A 123 13.03 -7.58 -2.80
N ALA A 124 11.84 -7.89 -2.26
CA ALA A 124 11.30 -7.20 -1.10
C ALA A 124 12.22 -7.33 0.11
N ASP A 125 12.69 -8.55 0.42
CA ASP A 125 13.57 -8.83 1.55
C ASP A 125 14.92 -8.13 1.41
N ARG A 126 15.45 -8.03 0.20
CA ARG A 126 16.66 -7.24 -0.07
C ARG A 126 16.44 -5.75 0.22
N LEU A 127 15.30 -5.20 -0.21
CA LEU A 127 14.96 -3.79 0.04
C LEU A 127 14.68 -3.51 1.52
N VAL A 128 14.06 -4.44 2.23
CA VAL A 128 13.83 -4.35 3.68
C VAL A 128 15.16 -4.42 4.43
N ARG A 129 16.05 -5.37 4.10
CA ARG A 129 17.40 -5.44 4.67
C ARG A 129 18.23 -4.18 4.39
N ALA A 130 18.05 -3.56 3.23
CA ALA A 130 18.69 -2.29 2.90
C ALA A 130 18.07 -1.07 3.60
N GLY A 131 17.00 -1.24 4.38
CA GLY A 131 16.27 -0.15 5.02
C GLY A 131 15.52 0.75 4.04
N LEU A 132 15.33 0.32 2.79
CA LEU A 132 14.65 1.06 1.73
C LEU A 132 13.15 0.77 1.68
N ALA A 133 12.73 -0.41 2.12
CA ALA A 133 11.33 -0.81 2.20
C ALA A 133 10.87 -1.07 3.63
N VAL A 134 9.58 -0.81 3.89
CA VAL A 134 8.94 -1.07 5.19
C VAL A 134 8.71 -2.59 5.35
N PRO A 135 8.99 -3.21 6.51
CA PRO A 135 8.74 -4.63 6.75
C PRO A 135 7.25 -5.01 6.68
N ASP A 136 6.93 -6.23 6.26
CA ASP A 136 5.54 -6.74 6.20
C ASP A 136 4.84 -6.78 7.57
N ALA A 137 5.59 -7.05 8.64
CA ALA A 137 5.08 -7.01 10.01
C ALA A 137 4.60 -5.60 10.42
N ALA A 138 5.34 -4.57 10.01
CA ALA A 138 4.93 -3.19 10.22
C ALA A 138 3.71 -2.82 9.36
N ARG A 139 3.64 -3.29 8.11
CA ARG A 139 2.47 -3.08 7.23
C ARG A 139 1.18 -3.68 7.77
N THR A 140 1.23 -4.93 8.20
CA THR A 140 0.06 -5.66 8.74
C THR A 140 -0.36 -5.13 10.12
N GLY A 141 0.62 -4.72 10.95
CA GLY A 141 0.37 -4.04 12.22
C GLY A 141 -0.41 -2.73 12.07
N VAL A 142 -0.06 -1.90 11.09
CA VAL A 142 -0.77 -0.63 10.80
C VAL A 142 -2.19 -0.88 10.28
N GLY A 143 -2.40 -1.89 9.43
CA GLY A 143 -3.75 -2.27 8.96
C GLY A 143 -4.64 -2.79 10.10
N ALA A 144 -4.08 -3.61 10.99
CA ALA A 144 -4.77 -4.11 12.18
C ALA A 144 -5.04 -3.00 13.21
N ALA A 145 -4.14 -2.02 13.33
CA ALA A 145 -4.36 -0.84 14.17
C ALA A 145 -5.48 0.05 13.62
N MET A 146 -5.49 0.30 12.30
CA MET A 146 -6.48 1.16 11.64
C MET A 146 -7.90 0.56 11.69
N SER A 147 -8.03 -0.77 11.56
CA SER A 147 -9.31 -1.47 11.70
C SER A 147 -9.83 -1.44 13.15
N ARG A 148 -8.94 -1.51 14.15
CA ARG A 148 -9.31 -1.35 15.56
C ARG A 148 -9.76 0.07 15.89
N VAL A 149 -9.11 1.10 15.34
CA VAL A 149 -9.54 2.50 15.50
C VAL A 149 -10.91 2.71 14.85
N ARG A 150 -11.17 2.13 13.67
CA ARG A 150 -12.50 2.14 13.04
C ARG A 150 -13.56 1.43 13.90
N GLY A 151 -13.22 0.29 14.49
CA GLY A 151 -14.09 -0.41 15.44
C GLY A 151 -14.41 0.45 16.66
N ALA A 152 -13.42 1.14 17.22
CA ALA A 152 -13.61 2.05 18.34
C ALA A 152 -14.52 3.23 18.00
N ILE A 153 -14.37 3.82 16.80
CA ILE A 153 -15.28 4.88 16.31
C ILE A 153 -16.72 4.36 16.22
N LEU A 154 -16.93 3.15 15.68
CA LEU A 154 -18.26 2.54 15.60
C LEU A 154 -18.87 2.27 16.96
N VAL A 155 -18.07 1.83 17.94
CA VAL A 155 -18.54 1.62 19.32
C VAL A 155 -18.93 2.94 19.98
N VAL A 156 -18.14 4.01 19.79
CA VAL A 156 -18.46 5.34 20.31
C VAL A 156 -19.74 5.90 19.67
N LEU A 157 -19.93 5.69 18.36
CA LEU A 157 -21.16 6.08 17.66
C LEU A 157 -22.37 5.26 18.12
N ALA A 158 -22.22 3.94 18.25
CA ALA A 158 -23.30 3.08 18.74
C ALA A 158 -23.69 3.43 20.18
N ALA A 159 -22.71 3.74 21.03
CA ALA A 159 -22.95 4.20 22.40
C ALA A 159 -23.63 5.58 22.45
N SER A 160 -23.26 6.52 21.57
CA SER A 160 -23.93 7.83 21.51
C SER A 160 -25.37 7.72 21.01
N VAL A 161 -25.61 6.89 20.00
CA VAL A 161 -26.97 6.63 19.48
C VAL A 161 -27.82 5.92 20.54
N ALA A 162 -27.28 4.92 21.24
CA ALA A 162 -27.98 4.24 22.32
C ALA A 162 -28.32 5.21 23.47
N ALA A 163 -27.40 6.08 23.86
CA ALA A 163 -27.64 7.11 24.88
C ALA A 163 -28.77 8.08 24.47
N LEU A 164 -28.79 8.52 23.20
CA LEU A 164 -29.84 9.40 22.68
C LEU A 164 -31.22 8.71 22.61
N LEU A 165 -31.26 7.43 22.29
CA LEU A 165 -32.51 6.64 22.23
C LEU A 165 -33.08 6.37 23.64
N LEU A 166 -32.22 6.19 24.64
CA LEU A 166 -32.62 5.92 26.03
C LEU A 166 -33.07 7.19 26.78
N ASP A 167 -32.63 8.38 26.36
CA ASP A 167 -32.86 9.64 27.07
C ASP A 167 -34.15 10.38 26.66
N GLY A 168 -34.88 9.88 25.65
CA GLY A 168 -36.28 10.27 25.40
C GLY A 168 -36.52 11.74 25.00
N GLY A 169 -35.54 12.44 24.42
CA GLY A 169 -35.76 13.72 23.75
C GLY A 169 -35.90 14.96 24.66
N THR A 170 -35.17 15.01 25.78
CA THR A 170 -35.14 16.20 26.65
C THR A 170 -33.94 17.12 26.34
N ALA A 171 -33.99 18.37 26.85
CA ALA A 171 -33.03 19.45 26.59
C ALA A 171 -31.55 19.14 26.96
N GLU A 172 -31.26 18.00 27.61
CA GLU A 172 -29.91 17.57 27.99
C GLU A 172 -29.13 16.86 26.85
N ALA A 173 -29.80 16.55 25.73
CA ALA A 173 -29.19 15.92 24.56
C ALA A 173 -27.98 16.72 24.01
N GLY A 174 -28.04 18.05 24.07
CA GLY A 174 -26.92 18.93 23.66
C GLY A 174 -25.70 18.81 24.58
N MET A 175 -25.92 18.61 25.88
CA MET A 175 -24.84 18.45 26.86
C MET A 175 -24.18 17.07 26.74
N ILE A 176 -24.96 16.02 26.50
CA ILE A 176 -24.47 14.66 26.25
C ILE A 176 -23.62 14.65 24.95
N ALA A 177 -24.09 15.28 23.88
CA ALA A 177 -23.35 15.39 22.62
C ALA A 177 -22.02 16.17 22.78
N ALA A 178 -22.02 17.24 23.58
CA ALA A 178 -20.81 18.01 23.87
C ALA A 178 -19.74 17.18 24.60
N TRP A 179 -20.13 16.34 25.56
CA TRP A 179 -19.19 15.48 26.28
C TRP A 179 -18.64 14.31 25.46
N PHE A 180 -19.42 13.77 24.51
CA PHE A 180 -18.94 12.75 23.56
C PHE A 180 -18.10 13.34 22.41
N SER A 181 -18.19 14.65 22.16
CA SER A 181 -17.39 15.31 21.13
C SER A 181 -15.89 15.28 21.44
N LEU A 182 -15.51 15.29 22.72
CA LEU A 182 -14.11 15.33 23.16
C LEU A 182 -13.34 14.02 22.87
N PRO A 183 -13.83 12.83 23.27
CA PRO A 183 -13.18 11.57 22.90
C PRO A 183 -13.27 11.31 21.39
N LEU A 184 -14.34 11.75 20.72
CA LEU A 184 -14.45 11.64 19.26
C LEU A 184 -13.43 12.53 18.54
N ALA A 185 -13.27 13.78 18.98
CA ALA A 185 -12.27 14.71 18.46
C ALA A 185 -10.85 14.21 18.74
N LEU A 186 -10.61 13.58 19.88
CA LEU A 186 -9.32 12.96 20.21
C LEU A 186 -9.02 11.76 19.30
N LEU A 187 -9.99 10.87 19.07
CA LEU A 187 -9.85 9.73 18.15
C LEU A 187 -9.66 10.18 16.70
N LEU A 188 -10.42 11.20 16.27
CA LEU A 188 -10.27 11.84 14.95
C LEU A 188 -8.94 12.55 14.82
N GLY A 189 -8.46 13.22 15.87
CA GLY A 189 -7.15 13.86 15.93
C GLY A 189 -6.00 12.86 15.81
N CYS A 190 -6.05 11.76 16.57
CA CYS A 190 -5.07 10.67 16.43
C CYS A 190 -5.12 10.02 15.04
N LEU A 191 -6.31 9.82 14.48
CA LEU A 191 -6.46 9.29 13.13
C LEU A 191 -5.95 10.28 12.08
N ALA A 192 -6.18 11.58 12.26
CA ALA A 192 -5.66 12.63 11.39
C ALA A 192 -4.13 12.70 11.45
N ILE A 193 -3.53 12.69 12.65
CA ILE A 193 -2.07 12.70 12.83
C ILE A 193 -1.46 11.43 12.21
N ALA A 194 -2.01 10.26 12.49
CA ALA A 194 -1.56 9.02 11.86
C ALA A 194 -1.72 9.08 10.33
N ARG A 195 -2.81 9.65 9.81
CA ARG A 195 -3.00 9.80 8.36
C ARG A 195 -2.02 10.80 7.75
N ILE A 196 -1.71 11.90 8.43
CA ILE A 196 -0.80 12.95 7.95
C ILE A 196 0.65 12.48 8.02
N GLU A 197 1.05 11.77 9.08
CA GLU A 197 2.41 11.25 9.23
C GLU A 197 2.65 10.01 8.33
N ILE A 198 1.59 9.24 8.02
CA ILE A 198 1.64 8.06 7.14
C ILE A 198 1.30 8.42 5.66
N HIS A 199 1.03 9.69 5.31
CA HIS A 199 0.95 10.16 3.92
C HIS A 199 1.88 11.36 3.72
N PRO A 200 3.04 11.18 3.07
CA PRO A 200 3.10 10.69 1.70
C PRO A 200 4.19 9.61 1.52
N CYS A 201 4.35 8.70 2.47
CA CYS A 201 5.12 7.48 2.24
C CYS A 201 4.30 6.54 1.36
N THR A 202 4.80 6.15 0.18
CA THR A 202 4.23 4.98 -0.50
C THR A 202 4.27 3.84 0.52
N LYS A 203 3.18 3.07 0.68
CA LYS A 203 3.04 2.00 1.71
C LYS A 203 4.18 0.95 1.73
N TRP A 204 5.09 1.02 0.76
CA TRP A 204 6.23 0.14 0.55
C TRP A 204 7.59 0.80 0.80
N ALA A 205 7.76 2.11 0.62
CA ALA A 205 9.05 2.78 0.75
C ALA A 205 9.27 3.39 2.14
N SER A 206 10.47 3.24 2.67
CA SER A 206 10.94 3.99 3.84
C SER A 206 11.30 5.44 3.43
N PRO A 207 11.47 6.38 4.38
CA PRO A 207 11.91 7.74 4.07
C PRO A 207 13.21 7.81 3.26
N LEU A 208 14.15 6.87 3.47
CA LEU A 208 15.37 6.76 2.67
C LEU A 208 15.06 6.28 1.24
N GLY A 209 14.21 5.26 1.09
CA GLY A 209 13.74 4.79 -0.21
C GLY A 209 13.03 5.89 -1.01
N GLN A 210 12.25 6.74 -0.35
CA GLN A 210 11.59 7.87 -0.99
C GLN A 210 12.58 8.90 -1.54
N ARG A 211 13.61 9.26 -0.76
CA ARG A 211 14.65 10.21 -1.22
C ARG A 211 15.39 9.68 -2.45
N LEU A 212 15.66 8.38 -2.53
CA LEU A 212 16.28 7.77 -3.70
C LEU A 212 15.33 7.72 -4.91
N LEU A 213 14.04 7.44 -4.67
CA LEU A 213 13.02 7.45 -5.72
C LEU A 213 12.88 8.86 -6.33
N ASP A 214 12.84 9.89 -5.49
CA ASP A 214 12.80 11.29 -5.91
C ASP A 214 14.05 11.68 -6.72
N LYS A 215 15.24 11.24 -6.30
CA LYS A 215 16.48 11.45 -7.05
C LYS A 215 16.42 10.79 -8.43
N LEU A 216 15.93 9.55 -8.51
CA LEU A 216 15.80 8.82 -9.77
C LEU A 216 14.83 9.52 -10.74
N VAL A 217 13.68 9.96 -10.24
CA VAL A 217 12.69 10.69 -11.05
C VAL A 217 13.24 12.02 -11.58
N ARG A 218 14.07 12.72 -10.80
CA ARG A 218 14.71 13.98 -11.22
C ARG A 218 15.88 13.76 -12.18
N ALA A 219 16.58 12.63 -12.10
CA ALA A 219 17.75 12.33 -12.91
C ALA A 219 17.41 11.84 -14.32
N GLU A 220 16.24 11.23 -14.52
CA GLU A 220 15.81 10.66 -15.81
C GLU A 220 15.18 11.74 -16.70
N THR A 221 15.88 12.14 -17.77
CA THR A 221 15.54 13.30 -18.61
C THR A 221 15.04 13.00 -20.03
N GLY A 222 14.71 11.74 -20.37
CA GLY A 222 13.99 11.42 -21.62
C GLY A 222 14.28 10.04 -22.21
N GLY A 223 13.51 9.67 -23.24
CA GLY A 223 13.66 8.43 -23.99
C GLY A 223 12.91 7.21 -23.41
N ASP A 224 13.18 6.02 -23.97
CA ASP A 224 12.50 4.77 -23.60
C ASP A 224 12.63 4.42 -22.11
N ARG A 225 13.80 4.73 -21.54
CA ARG A 225 14.08 4.52 -20.12
C ARG A 225 13.23 5.42 -19.23
N ALA A 226 13.00 6.67 -19.63
CA ALA A 226 12.12 7.59 -18.91
C ALA A 226 10.66 7.12 -18.93
N SER A 227 10.17 6.53 -20.03
CA SER A 227 8.84 5.91 -20.07
C SER A 227 8.74 4.70 -19.12
N LEU A 228 9.74 3.83 -19.07
CA LEU A 228 9.74 2.70 -18.12
C LEU A 228 9.86 3.17 -16.67
N THR A 229 10.65 4.20 -16.40
CA THR A 229 10.71 4.88 -15.09
C THR A 229 9.36 5.47 -14.70
N ALA A 230 8.66 6.11 -15.64
CA ALA A 230 7.32 6.63 -15.43
C ALA A 230 6.33 5.51 -15.09
N VAL A 231 6.42 4.37 -15.77
CA VAL A 231 5.62 3.17 -15.45
C VAL A 231 6.00 2.58 -14.09
N ALA A 232 7.27 2.55 -13.73
CA ALA A 232 7.73 2.07 -12.42
C ALA A 232 7.13 2.92 -11.29
N VAL A 233 7.19 4.26 -11.42
CA VAL A 233 6.79 5.20 -10.37
C VAL A 233 5.26 5.39 -10.33
N ARG A 234 4.64 5.69 -11.48
CA ARG A 234 3.22 6.06 -11.57
C ARG A 234 2.32 4.87 -11.91
N GLY A 235 2.87 3.79 -12.45
CA GLY A 235 2.12 2.58 -12.82
C GLY A 235 1.60 2.58 -14.25
N PRO A 236 0.64 1.68 -14.55
CA PRO A 236 0.16 1.45 -15.92
C PRO A 236 -0.60 2.63 -16.52
N THR A 237 -0.98 3.64 -15.71
CA THR A 237 -1.55 4.89 -16.21
C THR A 237 -0.52 5.77 -16.92
N ALA A 238 0.76 5.57 -16.67
CA ALA A 238 1.86 6.27 -17.35
C ALA A 238 2.34 5.55 -18.62
N VAL A 239 1.63 4.51 -19.06
CA VAL A 239 1.88 3.87 -20.36
C VAL A 239 1.29 4.74 -21.46
N ASP A 240 2.15 5.13 -22.41
CA ASP A 240 1.80 5.99 -23.55
C ASP A 240 0.77 5.33 -24.48
N ASP A 241 0.90 4.03 -24.73
CA ASP A 241 -0.01 3.27 -25.60
C ASP A 241 -1.36 2.98 -24.90
N PRO A 242 -2.50 3.47 -25.44
CA PRO A 242 -3.82 3.23 -24.88
C PRO A 242 -4.24 1.75 -24.90
N GLN A 243 -3.80 0.95 -25.89
CA GLN A 243 -4.17 -0.47 -25.97
C GLN A 243 -3.46 -1.29 -24.90
N LEU A 244 -2.17 -1.05 -24.71
CA LEU A 244 -1.38 -1.65 -23.63
C LEU A 244 -1.90 -1.24 -22.25
N ARG A 245 -2.25 0.04 -22.09
CA ARG A 245 -2.88 0.54 -20.87
C ARG A 245 -4.23 -0.15 -20.62
N ALA A 246 -5.05 -0.35 -21.65
CA ALA A 246 -6.30 -1.09 -21.53
C ALA A 246 -6.06 -2.55 -21.12
N ALA A 247 -5.04 -3.23 -21.66
CA ALA A 247 -4.68 -4.61 -21.28
C ALA A 247 -4.33 -4.76 -19.79
N LEU A 248 -3.65 -3.77 -19.22
CA LEU A 248 -3.25 -3.77 -17.80
C LEU A 248 -4.38 -3.34 -16.85
N LEU A 249 -5.36 -2.58 -17.36
CA LEU A 249 -6.50 -2.08 -16.59
C LEU A 249 -7.73 -2.99 -16.67
N SER A 250 -7.93 -3.70 -17.78
CA SER A 250 -9.08 -4.58 -18.02
C SER A 250 -9.18 -5.76 -17.03
N GLY A 251 -8.09 -6.04 -16.32
CA GLY A 251 -8.00 -7.07 -15.29
C GLY A 251 -8.03 -6.56 -13.84
N ARG A 252 -8.17 -5.25 -13.59
CA ARG A 252 -8.29 -4.75 -12.22
C ARG A 252 -9.72 -5.00 -11.73
N PRO A 253 -9.94 -5.74 -10.62
CA PRO A 253 -11.22 -5.64 -9.94
C PRO A 253 -11.42 -4.17 -9.63
N THR A 254 -12.54 -3.61 -10.10
CA THR A 254 -12.99 -2.29 -9.71
C THR A 254 -13.19 -2.31 -8.21
N HIS A 255 -12.16 -1.94 -7.45
CA HIS A 255 -12.30 -1.68 -6.02
C HIS A 255 -13.07 -0.37 -5.87
N ARG A 256 -14.36 -0.38 -6.21
CA ARG A 256 -15.36 0.50 -5.64
C ARG A 256 -15.52 0.04 -4.19
N GLY A 257 -14.84 0.71 -3.27
CA GLY A 257 -15.34 0.89 -1.90
C GLY A 257 -15.52 2.40 -1.74
N GLN A 258 -16.68 2.97 -1.41
CA GLN A 258 -17.65 2.56 -0.38
C GLN A 258 -16.97 2.15 0.92
#